data_AF-A0A3S4T0U2-F1
#
_entry.id   AF-A0A3S4T0U2-F1
#
_cell.length_a   1.000
_cell.length_b   1.000
_cell.length_c   1.000
_cell.angle_alpha   90.00
_cell.angle_beta   90.00
_cell.angle_gamma   90.00
#
_symmetry.space_group_name_H-M   'P 1'
#
loop_
_entity.id
_entity.type
_entity.pdbx_description
1 polymer ?
#
loop_
_entity_poly.entity_id
_entity_poly.type
_entity_poly.pdbx_seq_one_letter_code
_entity_poly.pdbx_strand_id
1 'polypeptide(L)' 'MHITIFRTLYKHVIDHDLIERLLKRNNIAFERTAYESGSRYKILSDTEQAMINFKKKLREIYPQIALSA' A
#
# COMPACT_ATOMS: atom_id res chain seq x y z
N MET A 1 -3.88 -1.30 17.52
CA MET A 1 -4.10 -2.21 16.38
C MET A 1 -4.91 -1.47 15.33
N HIS A 2 -4.29 -1.05 14.23
CA HIS A 2 -5.02 -0.57 13.05
C HIS A 2 -4.97 -1.66 11.99
N ILE A 3 -6.08 -2.36 11.77
CA ILE A 3 -6.23 -3.26 10.62
C ILE A 3 -6.75 -2.39 9.47
N THR A 4 -5.84 -1.76 8.72
CA THR A 4 -6.21 -1.11 7.46
C THR A 4 -6.06 -2.14 6.35
N ILE A 5 -7.18 -2.76 5.97
CA ILE A 5 -7.24 -3.64 4.79
C ILE A 5 -7.19 -2.74 3.56
N PHE A 6 -6.08 -2.76 2.81
CA PHE A 6 -5.99 -2.14 1.48
C PHE A 6 -6.72 -3.01 0.47
N ARG A 7 -8.02 -3.22 0.70
CA ARG A 7 -8.91 -3.63 -0.37
C ARG A 7 -9.05 -2.39 -1.24
N THR A 8 -8.84 -2.54 -2.55
CA THR A 8 -9.49 -1.69 -3.54
C THR A 8 -9.08 -0.21 -3.70
N LEU A 9 -7.87 0.23 -3.33
CA LEU A 9 -7.34 1.48 -3.93
C LEU A 9 -6.65 1.23 -5.28
N TYR A 10 -6.35 -0.03 -5.60
CA TYR A 10 -5.30 -0.37 -6.56
C TYR A 10 -5.69 -1.44 -7.57
N LYS A 11 -6.95 -1.48 -8.01
CA LYS A 11 -7.35 -2.33 -9.15
C LYS A 11 -6.53 -2.01 -10.43
N HIS A 12 -5.87 -0.86 -10.45
CA HIS A 12 -5.01 -0.38 -11.53
C HIS A 12 -3.51 -0.29 -11.19
N VAL A 13 -3.06 -0.71 -9.99
CA VAL A 13 -1.61 -0.80 -9.75
C VAL A 13 -1.12 -2.15 -10.25
N ILE A 14 -0.47 -2.06 -11.40
CA ILE A 14 0.02 -3.20 -12.18
C ILE A 14 1.33 -3.74 -11.58
N ASP A 15 2.06 -2.92 -10.79
CA ASP A 15 3.38 -3.29 -10.25
C ASP A 15 3.33 -3.57 -8.73
N HIS A 16 3.10 -4.84 -8.41
CA HIS A 16 3.12 -5.37 -7.05
C HIS A 16 4.51 -5.25 -6.39
N ASP A 17 5.59 -5.40 -7.17
CA ASP A 17 6.96 -5.36 -6.66
C ASP A 17 7.35 -3.95 -6.24
N LEU A 18 6.84 -2.93 -6.94
CA LEU A 18 7.01 -1.53 -6.54
C LEU A 18 6.30 -1.22 -5.23
N ILE A 19 5.05 -1.68 -5.05
CA ILE A 19 4.31 -1.49 -3.78
C ILE A 19 5.09 -2.15 -2.63
N GLU A 20 5.51 -3.40 -2.79
CA GLU A 20 6.25 -4.12 -1.75
C GLU A 20 7.57 -3.43 -1.40
N ARG A 21 8.30 -2.93 -2.41
CA ARG A 21 9.52 -2.14 -2.20
C ARG A 21 9.24 -0.86 -1.43
N LEU A 22 8.14 -0.15 -1.72
CA LEU A 22 7.76 1.06 -1.01
C LEU A 22 7.37 0.79 0.44
N LEU A 23 6.62 -0.28 0.71
CA LEU A 23 6.27 -0.71 2.06
C LEU A 23 7.53 -1.07 2.88
N LYS A 24 8.41 -1.90 2.32
CA LYS A 24 9.69 -2.28 2.93
C LYS A 24 10.58 -1.06 3.20
N ARG A 25 10.69 -0.12 2.25
CA ARG A 25 11.48 1.12 2.42
C ARG A 25 10.99 2.03 3.53
N ASN A 26 9.70 1.99 3.86
CA ASN A 26 9.13 2.81 4.94
C ASN A 26 8.99 2.01 6.25
N ASN A 27 9.62 0.84 6.35
CA ASN A 27 9.54 -0.06 7.52
C ASN A 27 8.09 -0.43 7.89
N ILE A 28 7.23 -0.58 6.90
CA ILE A 28 5.83 -1.00 7.10
C ILE A 28 5.77 -2.51 6.99
N ALA A 29 5.33 -3.19 8.06
CA ALA A 29 5.12 -4.62 8.06
C ALA A 29 3.78 -4.96 7.38
N PHE A 30 3.78 -5.91 6.45
CA PHE A 30 2.57 -6.27 5.71
C PHE A 30 2.51 -7.76 5.37
N GLU A 31 1.28 -8.25 5.19
CA GLU A 31 0.96 -9.54 4.59
C GLU A 31 0.39 -9.32 3.19
N ARG A 32 0.88 -10.07 2.20
CA ARG A 32 0.29 -10.14 0.87
C ARG A 32 -0.58 -11.39 0.75
N THR A 33 -1.79 -11.21 0.25
CA THR A 33 -2.66 -12.33 -0.13
C THR A 33 -2.95 -12.22 -1.62
N ALA A 34 -2.50 -13.19 -2.41
CA ALA A 34 -2.81 -13.28 -3.82
C ALA A 34 -4.15 -13.99 -4.02
N TYR A 35 -5.07 -13.37 -4.75
CA TYR A 35 -6.32 -14.00 -5.21
C TYR A 35 -6.37 -13.92 -6.74
N GLU A 36 -7.22 -14.73 -7.38
CA GLU A 36 -7.50 -14.66 -8.82
C GLU A 36 -7.97 -13.26 -9.29
N SER A 37 -8.55 -12.47 -8.37
CA SER A 37 -9.01 -11.10 -8.61
C SER A 37 -7.97 -10.01 -8.29
N GLY A 38 -6.74 -10.39 -7.92
CA GLY A 38 -5.62 -9.49 -7.63
C GLY A 38 -4.99 -9.68 -6.24
N SER A 39 -3.87 -9.00 -6.01
CA SER A 39 -3.17 -9.02 -4.71
C SER A 39 -3.81 -8.05 -3.70
N ARG A 40 -3.94 -8.49 -2.44
CA ARG A 40 -4.29 -7.64 -1.29
C ARG A 40 -3.10 -7.49 -0.37
N TYR A 41 -2.98 -6.31 0.22
CA TYR A 41 -1.97 -6.01 1.23
C TYR A 41 -2.68 -5.67 2.55
N LYS A 42 -2.30 -6.35 3.61
CA LYS A 42 -2.77 -6.11 4.97
C LYS A 42 -1.60 -5.57 5.77
N ILE A 43 -1.72 -4.33 6.27
CA ILE A 43 -0.67 -3.74 7.10
C ILE A 43 -0.80 -4.32 8.51
N LEU A 44 0.30 -4.86 9.01
CA LEU A 44 0.40 -5.49 10.33
C LEU A 44 0.89 -4.50 11.38
N SER A 45 1.84 -3.66 11.00
CA SER A 45 2.45 -2.67 11.87
C SER A 45 3.00 -1.53 11.01
N ASP A 46 2.71 -0.32 11.45
CA ASP A 46 3.18 0.92 10.86
C ASP A 46 3.43 1.97 11.94
N THR A 47 3.97 3.10 11.50
CA THR A 47 3.92 4.35 12.26
C THR A 47 3.16 5.37 11.43
N GLU A 48 2.56 6.37 12.06
CA GLU A 48 1.84 7.44 11.37
C GLU A 48 2.74 8.13 10.33
N GLN A 49 3.99 8.43 10.70
CA GLN A 49 4.98 9.01 9.81
C GLN A 49 5.32 8.10 8.62
N ALA A 50 5.45 6.78 8.83
CA ALA A 50 5.69 5.83 7.77
C ALA A 50 4.53 5.78 6.77
N MET A 51 3.29 5.82 7.27
CA MET A 51 2.09 5.85 6.43
C MET A 51 1.96 7.14 5.64
N ILE A 52 2.27 8.29 6.23
CA ILE A 52 2.31 9.59 5.53
C ILE A 52 3.34 9.54 4.40
N ASN A 53 4.56 9.08 4.69
CA ASN A 53 5.64 8.98 3.71
C ASN A 53 5.31 8.00 2.57
N PHE A 54 4.70 6.87 2.90
CA PHE A 54 4.23 5.88 1.93
C PHE A 54 3.16 6.48 1.02
N LYS A 55 2.09 7.06 1.58
CA LYS A 55 1.01 7.70 0.80
C LYS A 55 1.54 8.81 -0.09
N LYS A 56 2.49 9.64 0.38
CA LYS A 56 3.12 10.71 -0.40
C LYS A 56 3.85 10.15 -1.64
N LYS A 57 4.77 9.21 -1.45
CA LYS A 57 5.52 8.57 -2.56
C LYS A 57 4.59 7.85 -3.53
N LEU A 58 3.56 7.21 -3.01
CA LEU A 58 2.61 6.48 -3.83
C LEU A 58 1.78 7.42 -4.72
N ARG A 59 1.44 8.61 -4.23
CA ARG A 59 0.78 9.67 -5.01
C ARG A 59 1.70 10.27 -6.07
N GLU A 60 3.00 10.38 -5.80
CA GLU A 60 3.99 10.83 -6.80
C GLU A 60 4.11 9.85 -7.96
N ILE A 61 4.14 8.54 -7.66
CA ILE A 61 4.27 7.48 -8.67
C ILE A 61 2.96 7.24 -9.42
N TYR A 62 1.84 7.32 -8.70
CA TYR A 62 0.52 7.08 -9.25
C TYR A 62 -0.43 8.25 -8.94
N PRO A 63 -0.27 9.39 -9.62
CA PRO A 63 -1.10 10.58 -9.40
C PRO A 63 -2.58 10.35 -9.70
N GLN A 64 -2.90 9.37 -10.56
CA GLN A 64 -4.26 8.95 -10.90
C GLN A 64 -5.02 8.28 -9.75
N ILE A 65 -4.33 7.99 -8.65
CA ILE A 65 -4.92 7.28 -7.52
C ILE A 65 -5.40 8.33 -6.53
N ALA A 66 -6.71 8.54 -6.53
CA ALA A 66 -7.39 9.31 -5.52
C ALA A 66 -7.31 8.56 -4.18
N LEU A 67 -6.23 8.78 -3.44
CA LEU A 67 -6.15 8.44 -2.03
C LEU A 67 -7.22 9.29 -1.32
N SER A 68 -8.31 8.67 -0.86
CA SER A 68 -9.29 9.35 -0.02
C SER A 68 -8.56 9.93 1.19
N ALA A 69 -8.71 11.25 1.38
CA ALA A 69 -8.08 12.02 2.46
C ALA A 69 -8.42 11.44 3.84
#